data_AF-A0A4P5RY26-F1
#
_entry.id   AF-A0A4P5RY26-F1
#
_cell.length_a   1.000
_cell.length_b   1.000
_cell.length_c   1.000
_cell.angle_alpha   90.00
_cell.angle_beta   90.00
_cell.angle_gamma   90.00
#
_symmetry.space_group_name_H-M   'P 1'
#
loop_
_entity.id
_entity.type
_entity.pdbx_description
1 polymer ?
#
loop_
_entity_poly.entity_id
_entity_poly.type
_entity_poly.pdbx_seq_one_letter_code
_entity_poly.pdbx_strand_id
1 'polypeptide(L)'
;MTKPRPQLSRPQLHRAAGAFLAAAIADAMGAIFEFQEGGLFDRAFPTWVLTGHGEMRGGGSLAPGEFTDDTQMALALALSLINCGEFTSDDVWLRWQAWASDARDVGIITRNALGNSGHVGAAQDAHDSIGQSAGNGALMRVTPLALWCADWSVQDLMALAVEQSALTHFDPAAGWGAAISAELIRRGIHGAHPIDEIDDVLSYVPQPYRDQFAAVLGADFDPHTYQGPSNGSVWICLAQAIWAVRHSDSLPDTLRNAINLGGDTDTVACVAGGLAGSLYGIQAIPSRWLAHVNGSLRLPDDTVAFFDSAHLQDIARQLVGRHAATMSYVETAAGPQEVAPNVFAANLAGAATAPTDWAILSFCRTKDRFKNHINRRESYIIDESGDHNSDIMSVVTDAIDTINAFLAAGTPVVVHCHGGRSRTGLILKAWAMRQYGYSERQAHTWLQDSWSVYEDYNTSFKEFLRTEWE
;
A
#
# COMPACT_ATOMS: atom_id res chain seq x y z
N MET A 1 -26.24 10.22 -10.68
CA MET A 1 -26.12 11.47 -9.88
C MET A 1 -24.68 11.57 -9.43
N THR A 2 -23.99 12.71 -9.60
CA THR A 2 -22.59 12.83 -9.18
C THR A 2 -22.47 12.65 -7.66
N LYS A 3 -21.75 11.62 -7.24
CA LYS A 3 -21.49 11.28 -5.84
C LYS A 3 -21.01 12.50 -5.03
N PRO A 4 -21.59 12.79 -3.84
CA PRO A 4 -21.02 13.77 -2.92
C PRO A 4 -19.61 13.31 -2.53
N ARG A 5 -18.63 14.22 -2.58
CA ARG A 5 -17.22 13.85 -2.40
C ARG A 5 -16.92 13.56 -0.92
N PRO A 6 -16.23 12.45 -0.57
CA PRO A 6 -15.83 12.17 0.80
C PRO A 6 -15.02 13.34 1.38
N GLN A 7 -15.44 13.87 2.53
CA GLN A 7 -14.68 14.89 3.25
C GLN A 7 -13.68 14.26 4.22
N LEU A 8 -12.71 13.54 3.68
CA LEU A 8 -11.61 12.98 4.47
C LEU A 8 -10.59 14.06 4.85
N SER A 9 -10.14 14.02 6.11
CA SER A 9 -9.01 14.81 6.61
C SER A 9 -7.68 14.35 5.99
N ARG A 10 -6.60 15.11 6.15
CA ARG A 10 -5.28 14.73 5.61
C ARG A 10 -4.78 13.38 6.15
N PRO A 11 -4.81 13.11 7.47
CA PRO A 11 -4.48 11.78 8.00
C PRO A 11 -5.36 10.66 7.42
N GLN A 12 -6.66 10.88 7.27
CA GLN A 12 -7.57 9.90 6.68
C GLN A 12 -7.24 9.65 5.19
N LEU A 13 -6.82 10.67 4.44
CA LEU A 13 -6.32 10.50 3.07
C LEU A 13 -5.01 9.69 3.02
N HIS A 14 -4.12 9.85 4.00
CA HIS A 14 -2.91 9.03 4.11
C HIS A 14 -3.23 7.57 4.42
N ARG A 15 -4.22 7.32 5.29
CA ARG A 15 -4.71 5.96 5.61
C ARG A 15 -5.40 5.31 4.42
N ALA A 16 -6.23 6.05 3.67
CA ALA A 16 -6.84 5.56 2.43
C ALA A 16 -5.77 5.17 1.39
N ALA A 17 -4.78 6.05 1.15
CA ALA A 17 -3.68 5.73 0.24
C ALA A 17 -2.83 4.56 0.75
N GLY A 18 -2.58 4.51 2.07
CA GLY A 18 -1.87 3.43 2.74
C GLY A 18 -2.52 2.08 2.50
N ALA A 19 -3.84 1.97 2.71
CA ALA A 19 -4.59 0.73 2.49
C ALA A 19 -4.41 0.19 1.06
N PHE A 20 -4.57 1.04 0.05
CA PHE A 20 -4.49 0.61 -1.34
C PHE A 20 -3.05 0.24 -1.76
N LEU A 21 -2.05 1.05 -1.38
CA LEU A 21 -0.66 0.79 -1.76
C LEU A 21 -0.03 -0.36 -0.97
N ALA A 22 -0.34 -0.48 0.32
CA ALA A 22 0.19 -1.56 1.14
C ALA A 22 -0.37 -2.92 0.72
N ALA A 23 -1.64 -3.00 0.32
CA ALA A 23 -2.21 -4.20 -0.30
C ALA A 23 -1.41 -4.60 -1.55
N ALA A 24 -1.16 -3.66 -2.47
CA ALA A 24 -0.40 -3.94 -3.70
C ALA A 24 1.07 -4.33 -3.47
N ILE A 25 1.71 -3.71 -2.49
CA ILE A 25 3.08 -4.04 -2.10
C ILE A 25 3.13 -5.44 -1.47
N ALA A 26 2.15 -5.75 -0.63
CA ALA A 26 2.10 -7.02 0.08
C ALA A 26 1.81 -8.20 -0.87
N ASP A 27 0.94 -8.01 -1.86
CA ASP A 27 0.76 -8.92 -3.00
C ASP A 27 2.11 -9.20 -3.69
N ALA A 28 2.74 -8.15 -4.24
CA ALA A 28 4.01 -8.30 -4.99
C ALA A 28 5.15 -8.95 -4.17
N MET A 29 5.17 -8.71 -2.85
CA MET A 29 6.16 -9.29 -1.94
C MET A 29 5.81 -10.73 -1.56
N GLY A 30 4.53 -11.02 -1.33
CA GLY A 30 4.02 -12.32 -0.91
C GLY A 30 4.03 -13.36 -2.02
N ALA A 31 3.81 -12.96 -3.28
CA ALA A 31 3.71 -13.87 -4.43
C ALA A 31 4.96 -14.74 -4.64
N ILE A 32 6.12 -14.28 -4.18
CA ILE A 32 7.40 -15.00 -4.29
C ILE A 32 7.43 -16.26 -3.39
N PHE A 33 6.59 -16.29 -2.35
CA PHE A 33 6.54 -17.33 -1.33
C PHE A 33 5.26 -18.18 -1.42
N GLU A 34 4.44 -17.94 -2.43
CA GLU A 34 3.14 -18.59 -2.60
C GLU A 34 3.29 -20.11 -2.72
N PHE A 35 2.37 -20.82 -2.06
CA PHE A 35 2.27 -22.28 -1.94
C PHE A 35 3.49 -22.96 -1.30
N GLN A 36 4.33 -22.20 -0.59
CA GLN A 36 5.48 -22.73 0.12
C GLN A 36 5.25 -22.80 1.64
N GLU A 37 6.20 -23.45 2.32
CA GLU A 37 6.23 -23.54 3.78
C GLU A 37 6.40 -22.15 4.42
N GLY A 38 5.77 -21.94 5.58
CA GLY A 38 5.99 -20.76 6.40
C GLY A 38 7.46 -20.53 6.79
N GLY A 39 7.77 -19.32 7.23
CA GLY A 39 9.10 -18.91 7.67
C GLY A 39 10.13 -18.70 6.54
N LEU A 40 9.75 -18.83 5.26
CA LEU A 40 10.67 -18.64 4.14
C LEU A 40 11.07 -17.18 3.91
N PHE A 41 10.18 -16.24 4.22
CA PHE A 41 10.50 -14.82 4.11
C PHE A 41 11.65 -14.47 5.06
N ASP A 42 11.58 -14.90 6.32
CA ASP A 42 12.63 -14.66 7.31
C ASP A 42 13.95 -15.37 6.99
N ARG A 43 13.86 -16.56 6.38
CA ARG A 43 15.05 -17.28 5.88
C ARG A 43 15.72 -16.52 4.73
N ALA A 44 14.93 -15.91 3.84
CA ALA A 44 15.43 -15.13 2.71
C ALA A 44 15.94 -13.74 3.13
N PHE A 45 15.28 -13.12 4.10
CA PHE A 45 15.51 -11.74 4.55
C PHE A 45 15.56 -11.69 6.08
N PRO A 46 16.64 -12.20 6.72
CA PRO A 46 16.77 -12.19 8.17
C PRO A 46 16.82 -10.76 8.75
N THR A 47 17.22 -9.80 7.93
CA THR A 47 17.19 -8.35 8.19
C THR A 47 16.67 -7.63 6.96
N TRP A 48 16.02 -6.48 7.16
CA TRP A 48 15.57 -5.62 6.06
C TRP A 48 16.72 -5.22 5.13
N VAL A 49 16.47 -5.29 3.82
CA VAL A 49 17.44 -4.95 2.77
C VAL A 49 17.10 -3.58 2.19
N LEU A 50 17.90 -2.57 2.52
CA LEU A 50 17.58 -1.17 2.24
C LEU A 50 17.98 -0.69 0.82
N THR A 51 18.89 -1.41 0.15
CA THR A 51 19.39 -1.09 -1.19
C THR A 51 18.95 -2.13 -2.23
N GLY A 52 18.97 -1.75 -3.51
CA GLY A 52 18.46 -2.60 -4.58
C GLY A 52 16.97 -2.94 -4.40
N HIS A 53 16.56 -4.11 -4.89
CA HIS A 53 15.17 -4.57 -4.85
C HIS A 53 14.75 -5.20 -3.51
N GLY A 54 15.71 -5.64 -2.68
CA GLY A 54 15.44 -6.20 -1.35
C GLY A 54 14.32 -7.25 -1.34
N GLU A 55 13.27 -6.97 -0.55
CA GLU A 55 12.11 -7.84 -0.39
C GLU A 55 11.22 -7.91 -1.66
N MET A 56 11.31 -6.91 -2.54
CA MET A 56 10.57 -6.82 -3.81
C MET A 56 11.34 -7.48 -4.97
N ARG A 57 12.11 -8.56 -4.69
CA ARG A 57 13.06 -9.15 -5.65
C ARG A 57 12.42 -9.85 -6.86
N GLY A 58 11.12 -10.12 -6.83
CA GLY A 58 10.45 -10.99 -7.82
C GLY A 58 10.88 -12.46 -7.70
N GLY A 59 10.48 -13.29 -8.66
CA GLY A 59 10.76 -14.73 -8.62
C GLY A 59 9.92 -15.52 -9.62
N GLY A 60 10.43 -16.67 -10.06
CA GLY A 60 9.75 -17.48 -11.08
C GLY A 60 9.56 -16.69 -12.38
N SER A 61 8.32 -16.42 -12.74
CA SER A 61 7.95 -15.59 -13.89
C SER A 61 7.73 -14.10 -13.55
N LEU A 62 7.67 -13.73 -12.27
CA LEU A 62 7.41 -12.36 -11.79
C LEU A 62 8.68 -11.51 -11.80
N ALA A 63 8.58 -10.32 -12.39
CA ALA A 63 9.62 -9.30 -12.33
C ALA A 63 9.72 -8.69 -10.92
N PRO A 64 10.84 -8.04 -10.58
CA PRO A 64 10.96 -7.33 -9.31
C PRO A 64 9.83 -6.32 -9.08
N GLY A 65 9.15 -6.47 -7.94
CA GLY A 65 8.03 -5.66 -7.51
C GLY A 65 6.73 -5.82 -8.30
N GLU A 66 6.64 -6.81 -9.17
CA GLU A 66 5.43 -7.10 -9.94
C GLU A 66 4.33 -7.69 -9.07
N PHE A 67 3.19 -7.00 -8.98
CA PHE A 67 1.98 -7.51 -8.31
C PHE A 67 1.19 -8.50 -9.18
N THR A 68 0.30 -9.27 -8.57
CA THR A 68 -0.43 -10.39 -9.19
C THR A 68 -1.93 -10.09 -9.34
N ASP A 69 -2.76 -11.14 -9.40
CA ASP A 69 -4.19 -11.02 -9.65
C ASP A 69 -4.93 -10.27 -8.55
N ASP A 70 -4.50 -10.35 -7.30
CA ASP A 70 -5.06 -9.56 -6.19
C ASP A 70 -5.13 -8.07 -6.54
N THR A 71 -3.98 -7.49 -6.89
CA THR A 71 -3.88 -6.08 -7.23
C THR A 71 -4.45 -5.78 -8.61
N GLN A 72 -4.24 -6.65 -9.60
CA GLN A 72 -4.78 -6.44 -10.95
C GLN A 72 -6.31 -6.39 -10.95
N MET A 73 -6.97 -7.30 -10.23
CA MET A 73 -8.42 -7.31 -10.11
C MET A 73 -8.94 -6.12 -9.29
N ALA A 74 -8.23 -5.73 -8.22
CA ALA A 74 -8.52 -4.51 -7.46
C ALA A 74 -8.40 -3.25 -8.33
N LEU A 75 -7.37 -3.17 -9.19
CA LEU A 75 -7.17 -2.08 -10.12
C LEU A 75 -8.29 -2.00 -11.16
N ALA A 76 -8.67 -3.12 -11.75
CA ALA A 76 -9.80 -3.18 -12.68
C ALA A 76 -11.10 -2.66 -12.03
N LEU A 77 -11.37 -3.06 -10.79
CA LEU A 77 -12.51 -2.55 -10.00
C LEU A 77 -12.40 -1.04 -9.74
N ALA A 78 -11.23 -0.57 -9.30
CA ALA A 78 -10.99 0.84 -9.03
C ALA A 78 -11.18 1.72 -10.27
N LEU A 79 -10.66 1.28 -11.42
CA LEU A 79 -10.81 1.98 -12.69
C LEU A 79 -12.27 2.03 -13.15
N SER A 80 -13.04 0.97 -12.92
CA SER A 80 -14.48 0.96 -13.22
C SER A 80 -15.23 2.00 -12.37
N LEU A 81 -15.03 1.99 -11.05
CA LEU A 81 -15.64 2.96 -10.14
C LEU A 81 -15.34 4.40 -10.53
N ILE A 82 -14.08 4.69 -10.87
CA ILE A 82 -13.63 6.02 -11.27
C ILE A 82 -14.25 6.45 -12.61
N ASN A 83 -14.23 5.58 -13.61
CA ASN A 83 -14.67 5.90 -14.97
C ASN A 83 -16.20 5.97 -15.10
N CYS A 84 -16.92 5.07 -14.44
CA CYS A 84 -18.38 5.04 -14.42
C CYS A 84 -18.96 6.04 -13.41
N GLY A 85 -18.22 6.39 -12.36
CA GLY A 85 -18.72 7.22 -11.27
C GLY A 85 -19.67 6.49 -10.31
N GLU A 86 -19.82 5.18 -10.47
CA GLU A 86 -20.63 4.25 -9.67
C GLU A 86 -20.10 2.81 -9.87
N PHE A 87 -20.63 1.86 -9.09
CA PHE A 87 -20.35 0.44 -9.33
C PHE A 87 -21.21 -0.07 -10.47
N THR A 88 -20.57 -0.46 -11.57
CA THR A 88 -21.23 -0.94 -12.79
C THR A 88 -20.77 -2.35 -13.09
N SER A 89 -21.56 -3.35 -12.70
CA SER A 89 -21.25 -4.78 -12.87
C SER A 89 -20.79 -5.15 -14.28
N ASP A 90 -21.42 -4.60 -15.31
CA ASP A 90 -21.02 -4.83 -16.72
C ASP A 90 -19.61 -4.32 -17.04
N ASP A 91 -19.25 -3.10 -16.60
CA ASP A 91 -17.93 -2.53 -16.86
C ASP A 91 -16.84 -3.23 -16.03
N VAL A 92 -17.13 -3.57 -14.77
CA VAL A 92 -16.24 -4.40 -13.93
C VAL A 92 -15.99 -5.75 -14.60
N TRP A 93 -17.05 -6.41 -15.09
CA TRP A 93 -16.96 -7.70 -15.77
C TRP A 93 -16.09 -7.62 -17.02
N LEU A 94 -16.33 -6.64 -17.89
CA LEU A 94 -15.54 -6.45 -19.11
C LEU A 94 -14.06 -6.21 -18.81
N ARG A 95 -13.73 -5.46 -17.76
CA ARG A 95 -12.33 -5.24 -17.35
C ARG A 95 -11.69 -6.51 -16.83
N TRP A 96 -12.39 -7.30 -16.01
CA TRP A 96 -11.86 -8.59 -15.55
C TRP A 96 -11.73 -9.61 -16.68
N GLN A 97 -12.64 -9.64 -17.65
CA GLN A 97 -12.47 -10.49 -18.85
C GLN A 97 -11.26 -10.05 -19.69
N ALA A 98 -11.09 -8.74 -19.90
CA ALA A 98 -9.94 -8.21 -20.62
C ALA A 98 -8.63 -8.60 -19.93
N TRP A 99 -8.54 -8.39 -18.61
CA TRP A 99 -7.42 -8.82 -17.78
C TRP A 99 -7.17 -10.34 -17.86
N ALA A 100 -8.20 -11.16 -17.68
CA ALA A 100 -8.06 -12.62 -17.65
C ALA A 100 -7.58 -13.22 -18.97
N SER A 101 -7.67 -12.49 -20.08
CA SER A 101 -7.22 -12.95 -21.40
C SER A 101 -5.70 -13.06 -21.53
N ASP A 102 -4.92 -12.30 -20.73
CA ASP A 102 -3.46 -12.38 -20.69
C ASP A 102 -2.87 -12.44 -19.28
N ALA A 103 -3.72 -12.55 -18.25
CA ALA A 103 -3.32 -12.78 -16.87
C ALA A 103 -2.44 -14.03 -16.74
N ARG A 104 -1.36 -13.90 -15.95
CA ARG A 104 -0.43 -15.00 -15.70
C ARG A 104 -1.05 -16.09 -14.85
N ASP A 105 -1.75 -15.68 -13.81
CA ASP A 105 -2.61 -16.56 -13.04
C ASP A 105 -4.00 -15.95 -12.86
N VAL A 106 -4.97 -16.84 -12.75
CA VAL A 106 -6.38 -16.55 -12.46
C VAL A 106 -6.88 -17.73 -11.62
N GLY A 107 -7.26 -17.45 -10.38
CA GLY A 107 -7.81 -18.45 -9.47
C GLY A 107 -8.96 -19.25 -10.10
N ILE A 108 -9.08 -20.53 -9.74
CA ILE A 108 -9.97 -21.50 -10.42
C ILE A 108 -11.43 -21.02 -10.47
N ILE A 109 -11.96 -20.49 -9.37
CA ILE A 109 -13.35 -19.98 -9.29
C ILE A 109 -13.53 -18.80 -10.24
N THR A 110 -12.62 -17.81 -10.16
CA THR A 110 -12.61 -16.62 -11.03
C THR A 110 -12.52 -17.01 -12.51
N ARG A 111 -11.64 -17.93 -12.86
CA ARG A 111 -11.44 -18.41 -14.24
C ARG A 111 -12.71 -19.06 -14.80
N ASN A 112 -13.37 -19.91 -14.02
CA ASN A 112 -14.62 -20.55 -14.43
C ASN A 112 -15.74 -19.52 -14.61
N ALA A 113 -15.87 -18.57 -13.67
CA ALA A 113 -16.88 -17.51 -13.78
C ALA A 113 -16.64 -16.67 -15.05
N LEU A 114 -15.41 -16.13 -15.23
CA LEU A 114 -15.08 -15.26 -16.36
C LEU A 114 -15.12 -15.95 -17.74
N GLY A 115 -15.17 -17.29 -17.77
CA GLY A 115 -15.43 -18.06 -19.00
C GLY A 115 -16.84 -17.88 -19.58
N ASN A 116 -17.76 -17.31 -18.81
CA ASN A 116 -19.10 -16.94 -19.26
C ASN A 116 -19.09 -15.66 -20.09
N SER A 117 -20.05 -15.49 -21.00
CA SER A 117 -20.14 -14.28 -21.84
C SER A 117 -20.57 -13.02 -21.09
N GLY A 118 -21.15 -13.16 -19.91
CA GLY A 118 -21.61 -12.06 -19.05
C GLY A 118 -21.69 -12.51 -17.59
N HIS A 119 -21.82 -11.55 -16.68
CA HIS A 119 -21.75 -11.83 -15.24
C HIS A 119 -23.01 -12.50 -14.66
N VAL A 120 -24.17 -12.36 -15.31
CA VAL A 120 -25.45 -12.90 -14.82
C VAL A 120 -25.41 -14.42 -14.87
N GLY A 121 -25.49 -15.07 -13.70
CA GLY A 121 -25.43 -16.53 -13.56
C GLY A 121 -24.01 -17.11 -13.50
N ALA A 122 -22.99 -16.35 -13.91
CA ALA A 122 -21.63 -16.87 -14.06
C ALA A 122 -21.02 -17.44 -12.77
N ALA A 123 -21.27 -16.78 -11.63
CA ALA A 123 -20.80 -17.28 -10.34
C ALA A 123 -21.51 -18.58 -9.94
N GLN A 124 -22.82 -18.68 -10.18
CA GLN A 124 -23.61 -19.90 -9.94
C GLN A 124 -23.07 -21.04 -10.82
N ASP A 125 -22.86 -20.79 -12.11
CA ASP A 125 -22.34 -21.80 -13.04
C ASP A 125 -20.95 -22.30 -12.61
N ALA A 126 -20.08 -21.40 -12.15
CA ALA A 126 -18.78 -21.76 -11.59
C ALA A 126 -18.93 -22.62 -10.31
N HIS A 127 -19.85 -22.25 -9.42
CA HIS A 127 -20.11 -23.01 -8.20
C HIS A 127 -20.69 -24.39 -8.48
N ASP A 128 -21.66 -24.50 -9.37
CA ASP A 128 -22.28 -25.77 -9.76
C ASP A 128 -21.27 -26.70 -10.44
N SER A 129 -20.29 -26.13 -11.16
CA SER A 129 -19.22 -26.90 -11.81
C SER A 129 -18.12 -27.36 -10.83
N ILE A 130 -17.68 -26.52 -9.90
CA ILE A 130 -16.54 -26.79 -9.01
C ILE A 130 -16.98 -27.43 -7.68
N GLY A 131 -18.19 -27.12 -7.22
CA GLY A 131 -18.77 -27.57 -5.95
C GLY A 131 -18.28 -26.84 -4.70
N GLN A 132 -17.26 -25.97 -4.80
CA GLN A 132 -16.75 -25.13 -3.71
C GLN A 132 -16.39 -23.74 -4.25
N SER A 133 -17.00 -22.69 -3.71
CA SER A 133 -16.70 -21.30 -4.12
C SER A 133 -16.52 -20.30 -2.98
N ALA A 134 -16.26 -20.78 -1.76
CA ALA A 134 -15.87 -19.96 -0.60
C ALA A 134 -14.37 -19.56 -0.62
N GLY A 135 -13.85 -19.23 -1.81
CA GLY A 135 -12.47 -18.79 -2.02
C GLY A 135 -12.26 -17.32 -1.64
N ASN A 136 -11.00 -16.94 -1.44
CA ASN A 136 -10.56 -15.58 -1.10
C ASN A 136 -10.52 -14.60 -2.30
N GLY A 137 -10.76 -15.05 -3.54
CA GLY A 137 -10.65 -14.22 -4.75
C GLY A 137 -11.60 -13.01 -4.82
N ALA A 138 -12.69 -13.01 -4.05
CA ALA A 138 -13.53 -11.82 -3.86
C ALA A 138 -12.97 -10.87 -2.79
N LEU A 139 -12.35 -11.42 -1.74
CA LEU A 139 -11.80 -10.69 -0.60
C LEU A 139 -10.54 -9.90 -0.99
N MET A 140 -9.62 -10.51 -1.75
CA MET A 140 -8.33 -9.89 -2.12
C MET A 140 -8.44 -8.55 -2.87
N ARG A 141 -9.56 -8.35 -3.57
CA ARG A 141 -9.77 -7.20 -4.46
C ARG A 141 -10.72 -6.15 -3.91
N VAL A 142 -11.11 -6.23 -2.63
CA VAL A 142 -12.19 -5.40 -2.05
C VAL A 142 -11.75 -4.01 -1.60
N THR A 143 -10.45 -3.78 -1.39
CA THR A 143 -9.89 -2.51 -0.88
C THR A 143 -10.40 -1.25 -1.62
N PRO A 144 -10.55 -1.22 -2.96
CA PRO A 144 -11.13 -0.07 -3.66
C PRO A 144 -12.53 0.33 -3.18
N LEU A 145 -13.37 -0.63 -2.78
CA LEU A 145 -14.70 -0.34 -2.24
C LEU A 145 -14.62 0.37 -0.89
N ALA A 146 -13.69 -0.01 -0.02
CA ALA A 146 -13.51 0.66 1.28
C ALA A 146 -13.11 2.13 1.11
N LEU A 147 -12.27 2.45 0.12
CA LEU A 147 -11.90 3.83 -0.22
C LEU A 147 -13.06 4.58 -0.87
N TRP A 148 -13.71 3.93 -1.85
CA TRP A 148 -14.83 4.53 -2.57
C TRP A 148 -15.95 4.85 -1.58
N CYS A 149 -16.42 3.87 -0.82
CA CYS A 149 -17.52 4.01 0.12
C CYS A 149 -17.09 4.55 1.49
N ALA A 150 -16.00 5.32 1.57
CA ALA A 150 -15.49 5.82 2.84
C ALA A 150 -16.58 6.56 3.65
N ASP A 151 -17.40 7.36 2.98
CA ASP A 151 -18.49 8.14 3.59
C ASP A 151 -19.85 7.41 3.62
N TRP A 152 -19.92 6.13 3.29
CA TRP A 152 -21.15 5.35 3.27
C TRP A 152 -21.46 4.72 4.63
N SER A 153 -22.71 4.27 4.80
CA SER A 153 -23.09 3.44 5.94
C SER A 153 -22.42 2.06 5.86
N VAL A 154 -22.29 1.41 7.01
CA VAL A 154 -21.76 0.03 7.10
C VAL A 154 -22.57 -0.91 6.20
N GLN A 155 -23.90 -0.80 6.25
CA GLN A 155 -24.82 -1.62 5.47
C GLN A 155 -24.63 -1.44 3.96
N ASP A 156 -24.50 -0.20 3.49
CA ASP A 156 -24.37 0.08 2.05
C ASP A 156 -23.02 -0.40 1.51
N LEU A 157 -21.92 -0.19 2.25
CA LEU A 157 -20.61 -0.73 1.87
C LEU A 157 -20.62 -2.27 1.86
N MET A 158 -21.12 -2.90 2.93
CA MET A 158 -21.13 -4.35 3.03
C MET A 158 -22.02 -4.99 1.96
N ALA A 159 -23.17 -4.38 1.65
CA ALA A 159 -24.03 -4.83 0.55
C ALA A 159 -23.30 -4.74 -0.81
N LEU A 160 -22.58 -3.65 -1.07
CA LEU A 160 -21.83 -3.47 -2.31
C LEU A 160 -20.67 -4.48 -2.44
N ALA A 161 -19.99 -4.80 -1.34
CA ALA A 161 -18.94 -5.83 -1.33
C ALA A 161 -19.50 -7.23 -1.62
N VAL A 162 -20.69 -7.55 -1.10
CA VAL A 162 -21.40 -8.80 -1.44
C VAL A 162 -21.79 -8.81 -2.92
N GLU A 163 -22.28 -7.70 -3.47
CA GLU A 163 -22.63 -7.56 -4.89
C GLU A 163 -21.40 -7.77 -5.79
N GLN A 164 -20.27 -7.14 -5.45
CA GLN A 164 -18.99 -7.34 -6.14
C GLN A 164 -18.54 -8.80 -6.10
N SER A 165 -18.72 -9.48 -4.97
CA SER A 165 -18.34 -10.89 -4.83
C SER A 165 -19.15 -11.78 -5.76
N ALA A 166 -20.47 -11.56 -5.79
CA ALA A 166 -21.46 -12.34 -6.54
C ALA A 166 -21.24 -12.36 -8.06
N LEU A 167 -20.41 -11.46 -8.60
CA LEU A 167 -19.99 -11.53 -10.00
C LEU A 167 -19.21 -12.82 -10.31
N THR A 168 -18.45 -13.36 -9.36
CA THR A 168 -17.56 -14.52 -9.61
C THR A 168 -17.64 -15.61 -8.55
N HIS A 169 -17.98 -15.27 -7.31
CA HIS A 169 -18.02 -16.20 -6.18
C HIS A 169 -19.47 -16.29 -5.69
N PHE A 170 -20.08 -17.45 -5.88
CA PHE A 170 -21.49 -17.67 -5.52
C PHE A 170 -21.70 -17.89 -4.03
N ASP A 171 -20.72 -18.51 -3.34
CA ASP A 171 -20.85 -18.83 -1.93
C ASP A 171 -20.95 -17.53 -1.09
N PRO A 172 -22.02 -17.34 -0.29
CA PRO A 172 -22.17 -16.11 0.48
C PRO A 172 -21.04 -15.86 1.48
N ALA A 173 -20.30 -16.89 1.90
CA ALA A 173 -19.11 -16.73 2.73
C ALA A 173 -18.07 -15.81 2.07
N ALA A 174 -17.83 -15.97 0.76
CA ALA A 174 -16.90 -15.15 0.01
C ALA A 174 -17.34 -13.67 0.02
N GLY A 175 -18.63 -13.42 -0.18
CA GLY A 175 -19.21 -12.08 -0.11
C GLY A 175 -19.12 -11.46 1.28
N TRP A 176 -19.47 -12.20 2.33
CA TRP A 176 -19.42 -11.68 3.69
C TRP A 176 -18.00 -11.46 4.19
N GLY A 177 -17.03 -12.30 3.83
CA GLY A 177 -15.63 -12.07 4.17
C GLY A 177 -15.07 -10.82 3.49
N ALA A 178 -15.37 -10.61 2.20
CA ALA A 178 -15.03 -9.36 1.51
C ALA A 178 -15.68 -8.14 2.17
N ALA A 179 -16.97 -8.24 2.54
CA ALA A 179 -17.70 -7.18 3.22
C ALA A 179 -17.12 -6.83 4.60
N ILE A 180 -16.75 -7.83 5.41
CA ILE A 180 -16.09 -7.62 6.71
C ILE A 180 -14.77 -6.86 6.48
N SER A 181 -13.90 -7.36 5.61
CA SER A 181 -12.61 -6.73 5.33
C SER A 181 -12.76 -5.28 4.86
N ALA A 182 -13.68 -5.01 3.95
CA ALA A 182 -13.93 -3.66 3.45
C ALA A 182 -14.34 -2.69 4.58
N GLU A 183 -15.22 -3.13 5.48
CA GLU A 183 -15.64 -2.31 6.62
C GLU A 183 -14.51 -2.10 7.64
N LEU A 184 -13.71 -3.13 7.94
CA LEU A 184 -12.54 -2.99 8.81
C LEU A 184 -11.54 -1.97 8.25
N ILE A 185 -11.26 -2.03 6.94
CA ILE A 185 -10.43 -1.03 6.24
C ILE A 185 -11.07 0.36 6.32
N ARG A 186 -12.40 0.48 6.11
CA ARG A 186 -13.12 1.77 6.19
C ARG A 186 -13.00 2.39 7.58
N ARG A 187 -13.13 1.61 8.65
CA ARG A 187 -12.91 2.06 10.04
C ARG A 187 -11.49 2.54 10.26
N GLY A 188 -10.51 1.77 9.76
CA GLY A 188 -9.11 2.15 9.75
C GLY A 188 -8.90 3.53 9.12
N ILE A 189 -9.43 3.74 7.91
CA ILE A 189 -9.39 5.02 7.19
C ILE A 189 -9.94 6.16 8.05
N HIS A 190 -11.00 5.92 8.82
CA HIS A 190 -11.62 6.94 9.67
C HIS A 190 -10.87 7.25 10.97
N GLY A 191 -9.81 6.52 11.30
CA GLY A 191 -8.97 6.79 12.47
C GLY A 191 -9.03 5.70 13.55
N ALA A 192 -9.96 4.76 13.44
CA ALA A 192 -10.02 3.62 14.37
C ALA A 192 -8.87 2.64 14.11
N HIS A 193 -8.62 1.74 15.05
CA HIS A 193 -7.85 0.53 14.76
C HIS A 193 -8.76 -0.45 13.99
N PRO A 194 -8.33 -0.98 12.84
CA PRO A 194 -9.22 -1.67 11.92
C PRO A 194 -9.80 -2.97 12.50
N ILE A 195 -9.18 -3.56 13.53
CA ILE A 195 -9.58 -4.87 14.08
C ILE A 195 -10.14 -4.82 15.51
N ASP A 196 -10.27 -3.64 16.13
CA ASP A 196 -10.73 -3.54 17.53
C ASP A 196 -12.22 -3.84 17.70
N GLU A 197 -13.04 -3.53 16.69
CA GLU A 197 -14.51 -3.63 16.76
C GLU A 197 -15.05 -4.71 15.81
N ILE A 198 -14.32 -5.84 15.67
CA ILE A 198 -14.75 -6.96 14.79
C ILE A 198 -16.16 -7.44 15.15
N ASP A 199 -16.49 -7.58 16.44
CA ASP A 199 -17.82 -8.05 16.87
C ASP A 199 -18.96 -7.12 16.41
N ASP A 200 -18.71 -5.81 16.38
CA ASP A 200 -19.68 -4.83 15.86
C ASP A 200 -19.87 -4.99 14.35
N VAL A 201 -18.78 -5.20 13.58
CA VAL A 201 -18.88 -5.51 12.14
C VAL A 201 -19.62 -6.83 11.90
N LEU A 202 -19.36 -7.86 12.71
CA LEU A 202 -20.04 -9.15 12.62
C LEU A 202 -21.54 -9.07 12.94
N SER A 203 -21.98 -8.03 13.66
CA SER A 203 -23.40 -7.79 13.94
C SER A 203 -24.24 -7.49 12.68
N TYR A 204 -23.59 -7.11 11.59
CA TYR A 204 -24.21 -6.88 10.27
C TYR A 204 -24.26 -8.15 9.40
N VAL A 205 -23.50 -9.19 9.76
CA VAL A 205 -23.44 -10.46 9.03
C VAL A 205 -24.62 -11.36 9.47
N PRO A 206 -25.37 -11.96 8.54
CA PRO A 206 -26.47 -12.87 8.87
C PRO A 206 -25.96 -14.22 9.39
N GLN A 207 -26.81 -14.93 10.15
CA GLN A 207 -26.58 -16.33 10.51
C GLN A 207 -26.72 -17.25 9.26
N PRO A 208 -25.96 -18.35 9.15
CA PRO A 208 -24.96 -18.87 10.11
C PRO A 208 -23.55 -18.25 9.97
N TYR A 209 -23.31 -17.40 8.97
CA TYR A 209 -21.98 -16.89 8.64
C TYR A 209 -21.35 -16.06 9.76
N ARG A 210 -22.18 -15.33 10.53
CA ARG A 210 -21.74 -14.59 11.72
C ARG A 210 -20.96 -15.49 12.69
N ASP A 211 -21.56 -16.60 13.10
CA ASP A 211 -20.95 -17.50 14.09
C ASP A 211 -19.69 -18.18 13.53
N GLN A 212 -19.69 -18.48 12.23
CA GLN A 212 -18.55 -19.07 11.54
C GLN A 212 -17.35 -18.11 11.48
N PHE A 213 -17.58 -16.82 11.17
CA PHE A 213 -16.51 -15.81 11.20
C PHE A 213 -16.08 -15.53 12.64
N ALA A 214 -17.02 -15.39 13.59
CA ALA A 214 -16.69 -15.17 15.00
C ALA A 214 -15.75 -16.25 15.55
N ALA A 215 -15.92 -17.51 15.12
CA ALA A 215 -15.09 -18.63 15.55
C ALA A 215 -13.62 -18.54 15.10
N VAL A 216 -13.30 -17.78 14.05
CA VAL A 216 -11.94 -17.70 13.48
C VAL A 216 -11.32 -16.30 13.52
N LEU A 217 -12.11 -15.24 13.66
CA LEU A 217 -11.59 -13.86 13.71
C LEU A 217 -11.24 -13.38 15.13
N GLY A 218 -11.60 -14.15 16.15
CA GLY A 218 -11.37 -13.83 17.55
C GLY A 218 -9.90 -13.71 17.94
N ALA A 219 -9.65 -13.15 19.13
CA ALA A 219 -8.29 -12.96 19.67
C ALA A 219 -7.53 -14.27 19.88
N ASP A 220 -8.25 -15.36 20.20
CA ASP A 220 -7.68 -16.68 20.50
C ASP A 220 -7.36 -17.51 19.24
N PHE A 221 -7.62 -16.99 18.03
CA PHE A 221 -7.24 -17.67 16.80
C PHE A 221 -5.72 -17.74 16.65
N ASP A 222 -5.19 -18.94 16.49
CA ASP A 222 -3.78 -19.21 16.24
C ASP A 222 -3.61 -19.97 14.91
N PRO A 223 -3.03 -19.35 13.87
CA PRO A 223 -2.85 -19.99 12.58
C PRO A 223 -1.85 -21.16 12.60
N HIS A 224 -0.98 -21.24 13.61
CA HIS A 224 0.02 -22.32 13.72
C HIS A 224 -0.55 -23.61 14.29
N THR A 225 -1.66 -23.54 15.02
CA THR A 225 -2.33 -24.70 15.62
C THR A 225 -3.67 -25.03 14.95
N TYR A 226 -4.16 -24.16 14.06
CA TYR A 226 -5.39 -24.37 13.32
C TYR A 226 -5.32 -25.60 12.38
N GLN A 227 -6.37 -26.44 12.40
CA GLN A 227 -6.44 -27.72 11.67
C GLN A 227 -7.63 -27.78 10.67
N GLY A 228 -8.14 -26.62 10.23
CA GLY A 228 -9.29 -26.53 9.32
C GLY A 228 -8.92 -26.28 7.85
N PRO A 229 -9.77 -25.58 7.07
CA PRO A 229 -9.50 -25.26 5.67
C PRO A 229 -8.20 -24.47 5.47
N SER A 230 -7.66 -24.51 4.26
CA SER A 230 -6.48 -23.71 3.88
C SER A 230 -6.79 -22.21 3.83
N ASN A 231 -5.74 -21.41 3.79
CA ASN A 231 -5.82 -19.95 3.63
C ASN A 231 -6.21 -19.48 2.21
N GLY A 232 -6.39 -20.39 1.26
CA GLY A 232 -7.14 -20.11 0.02
C GLY A 232 -8.66 -19.95 0.24
N SER A 233 -9.16 -20.31 1.43
CA SER A 233 -10.54 -20.01 1.82
C SER A 233 -10.66 -18.58 2.37
N VAL A 234 -11.80 -17.95 2.11
CA VAL A 234 -12.09 -16.59 2.61
C VAL A 234 -11.97 -16.48 4.14
N TRP A 235 -12.35 -17.54 4.85
CA TRP A 235 -12.34 -17.61 6.31
C TRP A 235 -10.94 -17.46 6.88
N ILE A 236 -10.02 -18.30 6.39
CA ILE A 236 -8.69 -18.42 6.96
C ILE A 236 -7.76 -17.37 6.40
N CYS A 237 -7.97 -16.93 5.15
CA CYS A 237 -7.31 -15.74 4.63
C CYS A 237 -7.56 -14.52 5.54
N LEU A 238 -8.83 -14.21 5.82
CA LEU A 238 -9.18 -13.06 6.65
C LEU A 238 -8.69 -13.23 8.10
N ALA A 239 -8.82 -14.44 8.66
CA ALA A 239 -8.34 -14.74 10.02
C ALA A 239 -6.82 -14.55 10.14
N GLN A 240 -6.04 -15.04 9.17
CA GLN A 240 -4.58 -14.89 9.14
C GLN A 240 -4.15 -13.44 8.93
N ALA A 241 -4.85 -12.69 8.06
CA ALA A 241 -4.58 -11.27 7.86
C ALA A 241 -4.83 -10.45 9.15
N ILE A 242 -5.94 -10.72 9.85
CA ILE A 242 -6.24 -10.10 11.14
C ILE A 242 -5.22 -10.51 12.21
N TRP A 243 -4.83 -11.79 12.24
CA TRP A 243 -3.79 -12.27 13.14
C TRP A 243 -2.47 -11.54 12.92
N ALA A 244 -2.06 -11.33 11.67
CA ALA A 244 -0.83 -10.62 11.34
C ALA A 244 -0.86 -9.16 11.80
N VAL A 245 -1.99 -8.46 11.61
CA VAL A 245 -2.17 -7.09 12.15
C VAL A 245 -2.11 -7.09 13.68
N ARG A 246 -2.75 -8.05 14.34
CA ARG A 246 -2.82 -8.13 15.81
C ARG A 246 -1.47 -8.40 16.47
N HIS A 247 -0.56 -9.08 15.79
CA HIS A 247 0.74 -9.51 16.32
C HIS A 247 1.90 -8.66 15.75
N SER A 248 1.62 -7.42 15.36
CA SER A 248 2.60 -6.50 14.81
C SER A 248 2.36 -5.09 15.30
N ASP A 249 3.46 -4.34 15.48
CA ASP A 249 3.43 -2.93 15.87
C ASP A 249 3.74 -1.98 14.70
N SER A 250 4.02 -2.52 13.52
CA SER A 250 4.37 -1.76 12.33
C SER A 250 3.83 -2.41 11.05
N LEU A 251 3.62 -1.59 10.00
CA LEU A 251 3.23 -2.09 8.68
C LEU A 251 4.24 -3.11 8.13
N PRO A 252 5.57 -2.86 8.17
CA PRO A 252 6.54 -3.87 7.75
C PRO A 252 6.43 -5.20 8.47
N ASP A 253 6.23 -5.18 9.80
CA ASP A 253 6.11 -6.40 10.58
C ASP A 253 4.80 -7.13 10.29
N THR A 254 3.69 -6.41 10.03
CA THR A 254 2.44 -7.05 9.61
C THR A 254 2.62 -7.85 8.32
N LEU A 255 3.27 -7.25 7.32
CA LEU A 255 3.54 -7.90 6.03
C LEU A 255 4.47 -9.11 6.21
N ARG A 256 5.55 -8.94 6.98
CA ARG A 256 6.48 -10.02 7.31
C ARG A 256 5.76 -11.19 8.00
N ASN A 257 4.92 -10.90 8.99
CA ASN A 257 4.16 -11.93 9.71
C ASN A 257 3.18 -12.65 8.78
N ALA A 258 2.42 -11.91 7.97
CA ALA A 258 1.47 -12.47 7.01
C ALA A 258 2.15 -13.43 6.02
N ILE A 259 3.26 -13.03 5.40
CA ILE A 259 3.98 -13.86 4.42
C ILE A 259 4.59 -15.09 5.08
N ASN A 260 5.11 -14.97 6.31
CA ASN A 260 5.72 -16.09 7.01
C ASN A 260 4.73 -17.16 7.46
N LEU A 261 3.42 -16.96 7.34
CA LEU A 261 2.43 -18.02 7.57
C LEU A 261 2.45 -19.10 6.48
N GLY A 262 2.98 -18.80 5.28
CA GLY A 262 3.02 -19.73 4.16
C GLY A 262 1.64 -19.98 3.51
N GLY A 263 1.57 -20.96 2.62
CA GLY A 263 0.33 -21.23 1.85
C GLY A 263 0.06 -20.13 0.82
N ASP A 264 -1.15 -19.60 0.80
CA ASP A 264 -1.60 -18.52 -0.08
C ASP A 264 -1.11 -17.14 0.44
N THR A 265 0.18 -16.87 0.24
CA THR A 265 0.90 -15.79 0.92
C THR A 265 0.68 -14.40 0.34
N ASP A 266 0.57 -14.26 -0.98
CA ASP A 266 0.19 -13.02 -1.64
C ASP A 266 -1.18 -12.55 -1.20
N THR A 267 -2.20 -13.41 -1.21
CA THR A 267 -3.54 -12.98 -0.81
C THR A 267 -3.65 -12.66 0.68
N VAL A 268 -3.08 -13.50 1.56
CA VAL A 268 -3.04 -13.19 3.01
C VAL A 268 -2.30 -11.88 3.27
N ALA A 269 -1.16 -11.67 2.62
CA ALA A 269 -0.40 -10.44 2.77
C ALA A 269 -1.12 -9.23 2.17
N CYS A 270 -1.78 -9.36 1.01
CA CYS A 270 -2.59 -8.32 0.38
C CYS A 270 -3.68 -7.82 1.33
N VAL A 271 -4.46 -8.73 1.92
CA VAL A 271 -5.52 -8.39 2.88
C VAL A 271 -4.95 -7.77 4.15
N ALA A 272 -3.87 -8.34 4.69
CA ALA A 272 -3.17 -7.79 5.87
C ALA A 272 -2.62 -6.39 5.58
N GLY A 273 -2.08 -6.17 4.38
CA GLY A 273 -1.58 -4.90 3.89
C GLY A 273 -2.69 -3.87 3.74
N GLY A 274 -3.87 -4.24 3.25
CA GLY A 274 -5.05 -3.37 3.23
C GLY A 274 -5.44 -2.88 4.63
N LEU A 275 -5.50 -3.80 5.60
CA LEU A 275 -5.81 -3.50 7.00
C LEU A 275 -4.72 -2.63 7.65
N ALA A 276 -3.46 -3.06 7.60
CA ALA A 276 -2.33 -2.31 8.18
C ALA A 276 -2.14 -0.95 7.51
N GLY A 277 -2.29 -0.87 6.19
CA GLY A 277 -2.23 0.39 5.46
C GLY A 277 -3.33 1.37 5.88
N SER A 278 -4.52 0.88 6.21
CA SER A 278 -5.62 1.70 6.75
C SER A 278 -5.35 2.18 8.18
N LEU A 279 -4.50 1.48 8.92
CA LEU A 279 -4.09 1.82 10.29
C LEU A 279 -2.94 2.84 10.29
N TYR A 280 -1.81 2.48 9.67
CA TYR A 280 -0.56 3.23 9.74
C TYR A 280 -0.44 4.31 8.64
N GLY A 281 -1.15 4.15 7.53
CA GLY A 281 -1.12 5.07 6.40
C GLY A 281 0.13 4.96 5.52
N ILE A 282 0.10 5.67 4.38
CA ILE A 282 1.13 5.57 3.33
C ILE A 282 2.54 5.95 3.82
N GLN A 283 2.65 6.79 4.85
CA GLN A 283 3.96 7.20 5.40
C GLN A 283 4.67 6.10 6.18
N ALA A 284 3.96 5.06 6.61
CA ALA A 284 4.54 3.88 7.24
C ALA A 284 5.04 2.85 6.21
N ILE A 285 4.80 3.06 4.91
CA ILE A 285 5.31 2.19 3.86
C ILE A 285 6.76 2.60 3.56
N PRO A 286 7.73 1.68 3.70
CA PRO A 286 9.11 1.93 3.32
C PRO A 286 9.26 2.43 1.88
N SER A 287 10.05 3.48 1.69
CA SER A 287 10.23 4.12 0.38
C SER A 287 10.83 3.18 -0.67
N ARG A 288 11.61 2.18 -0.23
CA ARG A 288 12.15 1.12 -1.09
C ARG A 288 11.07 0.24 -1.73
N TRP A 289 9.96 -0.01 -1.04
CA TRP A 289 8.85 -0.80 -1.60
C TRP A 289 8.05 0.02 -2.60
N LEU A 290 7.76 1.29 -2.26
CA LEU A 290 7.12 2.25 -3.17
C LEU A 290 7.92 2.46 -4.46
N ALA A 291 9.26 2.42 -4.39
CA ALA A 291 10.11 2.59 -5.55
C ALA A 291 10.05 1.41 -6.55
N HIS A 292 9.59 0.24 -6.10
CA HIS A 292 9.66 -0.99 -6.88
C HIS A 292 8.30 -1.60 -7.22
N VAL A 293 7.25 -1.37 -6.43
CA VAL A 293 5.91 -1.90 -6.73
C VAL A 293 5.42 -1.43 -8.10
N ASN A 294 5.05 -2.39 -8.95
CA ASN A 294 4.57 -2.14 -10.29
C ASN A 294 3.74 -3.32 -10.82
N GLY A 295 3.10 -3.12 -11.95
CA GLY A 295 2.44 -4.18 -12.69
C GLY A 295 1.69 -3.64 -13.89
N SER A 296 1.05 -4.52 -14.63
CA SER A 296 0.31 -4.17 -15.85
C SER A 296 -1.09 -4.76 -15.84
N LEU A 297 -2.01 -4.10 -16.55
CA LEU A 297 -3.39 -4.52 -16.70
C LEU A 297 -3.81 -4.35 -18.16
N ARG A 298 -4.33 -5.41 -18.78
CA ARG A 298 -5.04 -5.29 -20.06
C ARG A 298 -6.42 -4.67 -19.84
N LEU A 299 -6.71 -3.64 -20.62
CA LEU A 299 -7.97 -2.91 -20.59
C LEU A 299 -8.93 -3.42 -21.69
N PRO A 300 -10.26 -3.13 -21.59
CA PRO A 300 -11.24 -3.56 -22.59
C PRO A 300 -11.02 -3.06 -24.02
N ASP A 301 -10.15 -2.07 -24.23
CA ASP A 301 -9.74 -1.57 -25.55
C ASP A 301 -8.48 -2.24 -26.10
N ASP A 302 -8.10 -3.40 -25.52
CA ASP A 302 -6.91 -4.20 -25.82
C ASP A 302 -5.56 -3.53 -25.52
N THR A 303 -5.57 -2.34 -24.93
CA THR A 303 -4.34 -1.69 -24.46
C THR A 303 -3.83 -2.34 -23.17
N VAL A 304 -2.50 -2.37 -23.01
CA VAL A 304 -1.87 -2.80 -21.76
C VAL A 304 -1.37 -1.55 -21.04
N ALA A 305 -2.01 -1.23 -19.93
CA ALA A 305 -1.63 -0.10 -19.09
C ALA A 305 -0.64 -0.55 -18.01
N PHE A 306 0.41 0.23 -17.80
CA PHE A 306 1.40 0.03 -16.74
C PHE A 306 1.05 0.89 -15.52
N PHE A 307 1.22 0.33 -14.33
CA PHE A 307 0.96 0.99 -13.05
C PHE A 307 2.18 0.84 -12.14
N ASP A 308 2.62 1.94 -11.56
CA ASP A 308 3.60 1.99 -10.47
C ASP A 308 2.99 2.70 -9.25
N SER A 309 3.77 2.88 -8.19
CA SER A 309 3.30 3.56 -6.98
C SER A 309 2.72 4.96 -7.20
N ALA A 310 3.16 5.71 -8.22
CA ALA A 310 2.58 7.01 -8.54
C ALA A 310 1.17 6.87 -9.12
N HIS A 311 0.97 5.92 -10.03
CA HIS A 311 -0.36 5.59 -10.57
C HIS A 311 -1.29 5.06 -9.47
N LEU A 312 -0.80 4.19 -8.58
CA LEU A 312 -1.58 3.67 -7.45
C LEU A 312 -2.03 4.79 -6.50
N GLN A 313 -1.15 5.76 -6.21
CA GLN A 313 -1.51 6.93 -5.40
C GLN A 313 -2.59 7.79 -6.08
N ASP A 314 -2.50 8.01 -7.38
CA ASP A 314 -3.50 8.79 -8.11
C ASP A 314 -4.86 8.07 -8.17
N ILE A 315 -4.87 6.74 -8.27
CA ILE A 315 -6.10 5.93 -8.17
C ILE A 315 -6.70 6.06 -6.77
N ALA A 316 -5.90 5.86 -5.72
CA ALA A 316 -6.37 5.99 -4.33
C ALA A 316 -6.99 7.39 -4.06
N ARG A 317 -6.38 8.45 -4.61
CA ARG A 317 -6.91 9.82 -4.54
C ARG A 317 -8.26 9.97 -5.24
N GLN A 318 -8.39 9.41 -6.44
CA GLN A 318 -9.63 9.49 -7.21
C GLN A 318 -10.77 8.71 -6.56
N LEU A 319 -10.49 7.55 -5.96
CA LEU A 319 -11.48 6.76 -5.23
C LEU A 319 -12.13 7.55 -4.08
N VAL A 320 -11.35 8.37 -3.38
CA VAL A 320 -11.83 9.27 -2.31
C VAL A 320 -12.25 10.65 -2.81
N GLY A 321 -12.55 10.79 -4.11
CA GLY A 321 -13.11 12.01 -4.71
C GLY A 321 -12.13 13.18 -4.83
N ARG A 322 -10.81 12.92 -4.81
CA ARG A 322 -9.76 13.93 -5.03
C ARG A 322 -9.23 13.83 -6.46
N HIS A 323 -8.88 14.98 -7.03
CA HIS A 323 -8.16 15.01 -8.31
C HIS A 323 -6.77 14.37 -8.16
N ALA A 324 -6.28 13.84 -9.28
CA ALA A 324 -4.89 13.41 -9.43
C ALA A 324 -3.94 14.49 -8.88
N ALA A 325 -2.83 14.04 -8.32
CA ALA A 325 -1.91 14.94 -7.65
C ALA A 325 -1.29 15.96 -8.64
N THR A 326 -1.46 17.25 -8.37
CA THR A 326 -0.71 18.27 -9.12
C THR A 326 0.78 18.20 -8.76
N MET A 327 1.63 18.25 -9.79
CA MET A 327 3.08 18.27 -9.63
C MET A 327 3.56 19.57 -8.96
N SER A 328 4.68 19.49 -8.25
CA SER A 328 5.41 20.69 -7.84
C SER A 328 5.99 21.40 -9.07
N TYR A 329 5.79 22.72 -9.14
CA TYR A 329 6.31 23.56 -10.23
C TYR A 329 7.83 23.50 -10.31
N VAL A 330 8.36 23.69 -11.53
CA VAL A 330 9.80 23.77 -11.74
C VAL A 330 10.30 25.11 -11.22
N GLU A 331 11.23 25.04 -10.29
CA GLU A 331 11.94 26.16 -9.67
C GLU A 331 13.32 26.34 -10.30
N THR A 332 13.98 27.47 -10.03
CA THR A 332 15.39 27.65 -10.39
C THR A 332 16.24 26.60 -9.67
N ALA A 333 17.11 25.89 -10.40
CA ALA A 333 17.93 24.83 -9.82
C ALA A 333 18.86 25.35 -8.72
N ALA A 334 18.90 24.62 -7.60
CA ALA A 334 19.86 24.78 -6.52
C ALA A 334 20.39 23.40 -6.13
N GLY A 335 21.72 23.27 -6.02
CA GLY A 335 22.39 21.98 -5.81
C GLY A 335 22.44 21.10 -7.08
N PRO A 336 22.95 19.85 -6.98
CA PRO A 336 23.37 19.18 -5.76
C PRO A 336 24.61 19.83 -5.13
N GLN A 337 24.52 20.20 -3.86
CA GLN A 337 25.63 20.75 -3.07
C GLN A 337 26.02 19.72 -2.01
N GLU A 338 27.29 19.38 -1.95
CA GLU A 338 27.80 18.46 -0.92
C GLU A 338 27.74 19.14 0.45
N VAL A 339 27.02 18.53 1.40
CA VAL A 339 26.86 19.04 2.78
C VAL A 339 27.63 18.19 3.79
N ALA A 340 27.93 16.95 3.42
CA ALA A 340 28.82 16.03 4.11
C ALA A 340 29.40 15.05 3.06
N PRO A 341 30.50 14.32 3.35
CA PRO A 341 31.10 13.41 2.39
C PRO A 341 30.07 12.46 1.75
N ASN A 342 29.90 12.55 0.43
CA ASN A 342 28.93 11.80 -0.38
C ASN A 342 27.44 12.05 -0.06
N VAL A 343 27.10 13.08 0.71
CA VAL A 343 25.72 13.50 1.01
C VAL A 343 25.49 14.89 0.43
N PHE A 344 24.47 15.00 -0.43
CA PHE A 344 24.17 16.20 -1.19
C PHE A 344 22.77 16.71 -0.86
N ALA A 345 22.65 18.03 -0.74
CA ALA A 345 21.38 18.73 -0.66
C ALA A 345 21.02 19.33 -2.03
N ALA A 346 19.74 19.28 -2.39
CA ALA A 346 19.24 19.95 -3.58
C ALA A 346 17.79 20.41 -3.41
N ASN A 347 17.34 21.32 -4.27
CA ASN A 347 15.92 21.47 -4.55
C ASN A 347 15.49 20.53 -5.68
N LEU A 348 14.21 20.54 -6.04
CA LEU A 348 13.66 19.60 -7.01
C LEU A 348 14.29 19.73 -8.40
N ALA A 349 14.62 20.95 -8.83
CA ALA A 349 15.27 21.19 -10.12
C ALA A 349 16.77 20.86 -10.09
N GLY A 350 17.47 21.12 -8.99
CA GLY A 350 18.87 20.73 -8.82
C GLY A 350 19.06 19.21 -8.75
N ALA A 351 18.19 18.51 -8.02
CA ALA A 351 18.24 17.05 -7.92
C ALA A 351 18.12 16.35 -9.28
N ALA A 352 17.38 16.93 -10.22
CA ALA A 352 17.23 16.41 -11.58
C ALA A 352 18.53 16.45 -12.41
N THR A 353 19.58 17.11 -11.92
CA THR A 353 20.89 17.15 -12.58
C THR A 353 21.87 16.12 -12.01
N ALA A 354 21.49 15.38 -10.95
CA ALA A 354 22.33 14.35 -10.36
C ALA A 354 22.51 13.15 -11.31
N PRO A 355 23.67 12.47 -11.28
CA PRO A 355 23.87 11.23 -12.01
C PRO A 355 22.81 10.16 -11.69
N THR A 356 22.42 9.37 -12.68
CA THR A 356 21.32 8.38 -12.56
C THR A 356 21.65 7.18 -11.67
N ASP A 357 22.93 6.93 -11.43
CA ASP A 357 23.46 5.91 -10.53
C ASP A 357 23.53 6.37 -9.06
N TRP A 358 23.41 7.68 -8.79
CA TRP A 358 23.29 8.20 -7.43
C TRP A 358 21.93 7.84 -6.82
N ALA A 359 21.90 7.71 -5.50
CA ALA A 359 20.66 7.58 -4.75
C ALA A 359 19.95 8.93 -4.67
N ILE A 360 18.64 8.94 -4.94
CA ILE A 360 17.81 10.14 -4.83
C ILE A 360 16.70 9.88 -3.82
N LEU A 361 16.70 10.66 -2.74
CA LEU A 361 15.65 10.67 -1.73
C LEU A 361 14.79 11.92 -1.92
N SER A 362 13.54 11.69 -2.34
CA SER A 362 12.56 12.73 -2.68
C SER A 362 11.51 12.88 -1.59
N PHE A 363 11.37 14.10 -1.05
CA PHE A 363 10.35 14.41 -0.03
C PHE A 363 9.19 15.28 -0.53
N CYS A 364 9.01 15.35 -1.85
CA CYS A 364 7.93 16.07 -2.53
C CYS A 364 7.36 15.23 -3.67
N ARG A 365 6.31 15.72 -4.32
CA ARG A 365 5.73 15.04 -5.48
C ARG A 365 6.59 15.25 -6.73
N THR A 366 7.07 14.15 -7.28
CA THR A 366 8.07 14.11 -8.37
C THR A 366 7.49 13.64 -9.69
N LYS A 367 6.41 12.83 -9.66
CA LYS A 367 5.90 12.09 -10.83
C LYS A 367 7.05 11.29 -11.46
N ASP A 368 7.18 11.35 -12.78
CA ASP A 368 8.16 10.55 -13.52
C ASP A 368 9.56 11.16 -13.56
N ARG A 369 9.82 12.26 -12.83
CA ARG A 369 11.06 13.05 -12.97
C ARG A 369 12.31 12.22 -12.66
N PHE A 370 12.21 11.28 -11.72
CA PHE A 370 13.32 10.42 -11.32
C PHE A 370 13.15 8.96 -11.73
N LYS A 371 12.24 8.64 -12.66
CA LYS A 371 11.99 7.24 -13.06
C LYS A 371 13.22 6.47 -13.54
N ASN A 372 14.22 7.20 -14.08
CA ASN A 372 15.47 6.64 -14.58
C ASN A 372 16.54 6.47 -13.48
N HIS A 373 16.31 6.97 -12.27
CA HIS A 373 17.18 6.71 -11.12
C HIS A 373 16.81 5.36 -10.52
N ILE A 374 17.75 4.43 -10.60
CA ILE A 374 17.58 3.06 -10.09
C ILE A 374 17.51 3.02 -8.57
N ASN A 375 18.18 3.97 -7.91
CA ASN A 375 18.31 4.08 -6.46
C ASN A 375 17.37 5.15 -5.88
N ARG A 376 16.25 5.46 -6.57
CA ARG A 376 15.29 6.44 -6.09
C ARG A 376 14.50 5.91 -4.89
N ARG A 377 14.13 6.83 -4.00
CA ARG A 377 13.37 6.61 -2.77
C ARG A 377 12.45 7.82 -2.61
N GLU A 378 11.14 7.60 -2.57
CA GLU A 378 10.16 8.67 -2.68
C GLU A 378 9.15 8.56 -1.55
N SER A 379 9.13 9.56 -0.68
CA SER A 379 8.19 9.65 0.46
C SER A 379 7.63 11.05 0.55
N TYR A 380 6.30 11.21 0.49
CA TYR A 380 5.73 12.55 0.55
C TYR A 380 5.60 13.05 2.00
N ILE A 381 6.25 14.17 2.30
CA ILE A 381 6.09 14.90 3.56
C ILE A 381 5.29 16.18 3.29
N ILE A 382 4.26 16.43 4.11
CA ILE A 382 3.50 17.68 4.10
C ILE A 382 4.27 18.73 4.89
N ASP A 383 4.58 19.84 4.22
CA ASP A 383 5.37 20.94 4.76
C ASP A 383 4.49 22.08 5.24
N GLU A 384 3.62 21.78 6.19
CA GLU A 384 2.75 22.72 6.86
C GLU A 384 2.81 22.42 8.37
N SER A 385 2.86 23.45 9.21
CA SER A 385 2.83 23.26 10.66
C SER A 385 1.50 22.65 11.10
N GLY A 386 1.56 21.70 12.03
CA GLY A 386 0.41 20.98 12.56
C GLY A 386 0.53 19.47 12.33
N ASP A 387 -0.51 18.76 12.75
CA ASP A 387 -0.61 17.31 12.60
C ASP A 387 -1.17 16.95 11.22
N HIS A 388 -0.27 16.92 10.23
CA HIS A 388 -0.59 16.64 8.83
C HIS A 388 0.13 15.41 8.28
N ASN A 389 1.15 14.93 8.98
CA ASN A 389 1.91 13.76 8.63
C ASN A 389 1.47 12.64 9.58
N SER A 390 0.89 11.57 9.04
CA SER A 390 0.33 10.46 9.81
C SER A 390 1.39 9.66 10.56
N ASP A 391 2.62 9.63 10.05
CA ASP A 391 3.74 8.94 10.68
C ASP A 391 5.08 9.54 10.22
N ILE A 392 5.43 10.70 10.79
CA ILE A 392 6.68 11.39 10.44
C ILE A 392 7.91 10.62 10.94
N MET A 393 7.80 9.91 12.07
CA MET A 393 8.87 9.11 12.66
C MET A 393 9.33 8.01 11.71
N SER A 394 8.39 7.24 11.16
CA SER A 394 8.70 6.18 10.19
C SER A 394 9.36 6.72 8.92
N VAL A 395 8.89 7.85 8.38
CA VAL A 395 9.48 8.46 7.17
C VAL A 395 10.92 8.93 7.43
N VAL A 396 11.16 9.58 8.56
CA VAL A 396 12.50 10.08 8.92
C VAL A 396 13.45 8.92 9.19
N THR A 397 12.99 7.88 9.89
CA THR A 397 13.76 6.66 10.16
C THR A 397 14.14 5.95 8.87
N ASP A 398 13.17 5.68 7.98
CA ASP A 398 13.40 5.03 6.68
C ASP A 398 14.38 5.85 5.82
N ALA A 399 14.24 7.18 5.80
CA ALA A 399 15.14 8.06 5.07
C ALA A 399 16.59 7.96 5.57
N ILE A 400 16.81 8.00 6.88
CA ILE A 400 18.15 8.01 7.47
C ILE A 400 18.82 6.65 7.32
N ASP A 401 18.09 5.57 7.57
CA ASP A 401 18.61 4.21 7.39
C ASP A 401 18.95 3.96 5.92
N THR A 402 18.13 4.48 5.00
CA THR A 402 18.39 4.46 3.55
C THR A 402 19.64 5.27 3.17
N ILE A 403 19.81 6.50 3.69
CA ILE A 403 21.02 7.30 3.45
C ILE A 403 22.24 6.48 3.89
N ASN A 404 22.23 5.96 5.12
CA ASN A 404 23.36 5.21 5.67
C ASN A 404 23.66 3.94 4.87
N ALA A 405 22.64 3.23 4.40
CA ALA A 405 22.81 2.02 3.59
C ALA A 405 23.47 2.32 2.23
N PHE A 406 23.05 3.40 1.55
CA PHE A 406 23.68 3.81 0.30
C PHE A 406 25.12 4.31 0.49
N LEU A 407 25.37 5.08 1.55
CA LEU A 407 26.74 5.52 1.89
C LEU A 407 27.65 4.32 2.21
N ALA A 408 27.16 3.32 2.94
CA ALA A 408 27.89 2.09 3.22
C ALA A 408 28.20 1.29 1.94
N ALA A 409 27.32 1.38 0.94
CA ALA A 409 27.52 0.82 -0.40
C ALA A 409 28.39 1.70 -1.33
N GLY A 410 28.92 2.83 -0.84
CA GLY A 410 29.73 3.77 -1.63
C GLY A 410 28.93 4.56 -2.68
N THR A 411 27.61 4.60 -2.55
CA THR A 411 26.71 5.32 -3.48
C THR A 411 26.44 6.73 -2.95
N PRO A 412 26.75 7.79 -3.70
CA PRO A 412 26.40 9.15 -3.31
C PRO A 412 24.88 9.34 -3.18
N VAL A 413 24.46 10.16 -2.23
CA VAL A 413 23.05 10.36 -1.90
C VAL A 413 22.65 11.82 -2.05
N VAL A 414 21.60 12.08 -2.83
CA VAL A 414 20.95 13.40 -2.91
C VAL A 414 19.66 13.37 -2.11
N VAL A 415 19.55 14.27 -1.13
CA VAL A 415 18.33 14.53 -0.36
C VAL A 415 17.70 15.81 -0.88
N HIS A 416 16.42 15.76 -1.27
CA HIS A 416 15.75 16.95 -1.78
C HIS A 416 14.25 17.00 -1.50
N CYS A 417 13.70 18.19 -1.64
CA CYS A 417 12.27 18.46 -1.77
C CYS A 417 12.05 19.65 -2.69
N HIS A 418 10.79 20.00 -2.95
CA HIS A 418 10.48 21.28 -3.59
C HIS A 418 10.95 22.43 -2.70
N GLY A 419 11.68 23.40 -3.27
CA GLY A 419 12.36 24.47 -2.55
C GLY A 419 13.75 24.09 -2.05
N GLY A 420 13.99 22.81 -1.73
CA GLY A 420 15.19 22.36 -1.03
C GLY A 420 15.32 22.91 0.40
N ARG A 421 14.25 23.45 0.99
CA ARG A 421 14.32 24.27 2.22
C ARG A 421 14.00 23.47 3.48
N SER A 422 12.71 23.27 3.75
CA SER A 422 12.23 22.75 5.04
C SER A 422 12.31 21.23 5.14
N ARG A 423 11.71 20.45 4.22
CA ARG A 423 11.73 18.97 4.28
C ARG A 423 13.12 18.38 4.02
N THR A 424 13.88 18.98 3.08
CA THR A 424 15.29 18.64 2.90
C THR A 424 16.07 18.88 4.19
N GLY A 425 15.80 20.03 4.85
CA GLY A 425 16.40 20.35 6.13
C GLY A 425 16.01 19.42 7.26
N LEU A 426 14.74 18.99 7.35
CA LEU A 426 14.29 18.00 8.33
C LEU A 426 15.15 16.73 8.26
N ILE A 427 15.27 16.14 7.06
CA ILE A 427 15.97 14.86 6.86
C ILE A 427 17.47 15.01 7.10
N LEU A 428 18.09 16.07 6.56
CA LEU A 428 19.53 16.30 6.75
C LEU A 428 19.89 16.60 8.20
N LYS A 429 19.06 17.38 8.92
CA LYS A 429 19.26 17.61 10.36
C LYS A 429 19.12 16.31 11.13
N ALA A 430 18.06 15.55 10.91
CA ALA A 430 17.83 14.27 11.58
C ALA A 430 18.98 13.27 11.35
N TRP A 431 19.47 13.20 10.10
CA TRP A 431 20.64 12.40 9.74
C TRP A 431 21.90 12.86 10.49
N ALA A 432 22.20 14.16 10.51
CA ALA A 432 23.37 14.71 11.22
C ALA A 432 23.29 14.49 12.74
N MET A 433 22.09 14.58 13.34
CA MET A 433 21.87 14.25 14.75
C MET A 433 22.25 12.79 15.04
N ARG A 434 21.79 11.85 14.20
CA ARG A 434 22.11 10.42 14.36
C ARG A 434 23.58 10.10 14.06
N GLN A 435 24.14 10.71 13.01
CA GLN A 435 25.48 10.39 12.52
C GLN A 435 26.60 11.04 13.35
N TYR A 436 26.39 12.26 13.83
CA TYR A 436 27.41 13.04 14.55
C TYR A 436 27.10 13.25 16.03
N GLY A 437 25.94 12.80 16.52
CA GLY A 437 25.50 13.05 17.90
C GLY A 437 25.19 14.53 18.16
N TYR A 438 24.79 15.27 17.13
CA TYR A 438 24.41 16.67 17.25
C TYR A 438 23.07 16.81 17.97
N SER A 439 22.95 17.82 18.84
CA SER A 439 21.64 18.36 19.23
C SER A 439 20.95 19.02 18.03
N GLU A 440 19.64 19.24 18.11
CA GLU A 440 18.89 19.92 17.04
C GLU A 440 19.51 21.28 16.67
N ARG A 441 19.99 22.03 17.66
CA ARG A 441 20.64 23.33 17.46
C ARG A 441 21.97 23.21 16.71
N GLN A 442 22.79 22.21 17.03
CA GLN A 442 24.06 21.97 16.32
C GLN A 442 23.79 21.55 14.87
N ALA A 443 22.81 20.68 14.65
CA ALA A 443 22.40 20.26 13.30
C ALA A 443 21.84 21.45 12.48
N HIS A 444 21.07 22.34 13.10
CA HIS A 444 20.61 23.58 12.48
C HIS A 444 21.77 24.45 11.99
N THR A 445 22.74 24.77 12.88
CA THR A 445 23.91 25.59 12.50
C THR A 445 24.74 24.92 11.41
N TRP A 446 25.01 23.62 11.53
CA TRP A 446 25.75 22.86 10.51
C TRP A 446 25.10 22.96 9.13
N LEU A 447 23.78 22.77 9.05
CA LEU A 447 23.09 22.81 7.77
C LEU A 447 22.98 24.22 7.20
N GLN A 448 22.78 25.23 8.06
CA GLN A 448 22.74 26.63 7.65
C GLN A 448 24.06 27.09 7.01
N ASP A 449 25.19 26.62 7.54
CA ASP A 449 26.51 26.94 6.99
C ASP A 449 26.80 26.14 5.70
N SER A 450 26.20 24.96 5.56
CA SER A 450 26.50 24.02 4.48
C SER A 450 25.50 24.04 3.33
N TRP A 451 24.33 24.67 3.45
CA TRP A 451 23.27 24.67 2.44
C TRP A 451 22.51 26.00 2.40
N SER A 452 22.78 26.82 1.37
CA SER A 452 22.38 28.23 1.32
C SER A 452 20.89 28.50 1.14
N VAL A 453 20.10 27.51 0.70
CA VAL A 453 18.64 27.65 0.54
C VAL A 453 17.85 27.03 1.71
N TYR A 454 18.54 26.54 2.74
CA TYR A 454 17.90 26.03 3.95
C TYR A 454 17.05 27.12 4.62
N GLU A 455 15.81 26.77 5.00
CA GLU A 455 14.94 27.60 5.83
C GLU A 455 14.28 26.75 6.91
N ASP A 456 14.20 27.29 8.13
CA ASP A 456 13.74 26.58 9.32
C ASP A 456 12.37 27.09 9.83
N TYR A 457 11.44 27.33 8.91
CA TYR A 457 10.15 27.93 9.23
C TYR A 457 9.15 26.94 9.84
N ASN A 458 9.23 25.64 9.51
CA ASN A 458 8.26 24.66 9.98
C ASN A 458 8.49 24.32 11.45
N THR A 459 7.59 24.79 12.32
CA THR A 459 7.69 24.61 13.77
C THR A 459 7.48 23.17 14.20
N SER A 460 6.63 22.41 13.50
CA SER A 460 6.36 21.01 13.84
C SER A 460 7.58 20.13 13.59
N PHE A 461 8.34 20.39 12.52
CA PHE A 461 9.59 19.66 12.26
C PHE A 461 10.67 19.95 13.30
N LYS A 462 10.78 21.20 13.76
CA LYS A 462 11.70 21.57 14.84
C LYS A 462 11.33 20.90 16.15
N GLU A 463 10.04 20.87 16.49
CA GLU A 463 9.57 20.24 17.72
C GLU A 463 9.82 18.73 17.67
N PHE A 464 9.39 18.05 16.59
CA PHE A 464 9.66 16.64 16.36
C PHE A 464 11.14 16.29 16.57
N LEU A 465 12.05 17.08 15.97
CA LEU A 465 13.49 16.84 16.11
C LEU A 465 13.98 16.96 17.56
N ARG A 466 13.37 17.82 18.38
CA ARG A 466 13.78 18.06 19.78
C ARG A 466 13.15 17.11 20.78
N THR A 467 11.94 16.62 20.51
CA THR A 467 11.15 15.89 21.51
C THR A 467 10.99 14.41 21.20
N GLU A 468 10.99 14.06 19.92
CA GLU A 468 10.69 12.69 19.47
C GLU A 468 11.92 12.02 18.83
N TRP A 469 12.79 12.80 18.17
CA TRP A 469 13.97 12.29 17.46
C TRP A 469 15.28 12.28 18.26
N GLU A 470 15.46 13.24 19.19
CA GLU A 470 16.62 13.29 20.12
C GLU A 470 16.73 12.01 20.95
#